data_AF-A0A4Q6JAI6-F1
#
_entry.id   AF-A0A4Q6JAI6-F1
#
_cell.length_a   1.000
_cell.length_b   1.000
_cell.length_c   1.000
_cell.angle_alpha   90.00
_cell.angle_beta   90.00
_cell.angle_gamma   90.00
#
_symmetry.space_group_name_H-M   'P 1'
#
loop_
_entity.id
_entity.type
_entity.pdbx_description
1 polymer ?
#
loop_
_entity_poly.entity_id
_entity_poly.type
_entity_poly.pdbx_seq_one_letter_code
_entity_poly.pdbx_strand_id
1 'polypeptide(L)'
;MKKLLISPSKMALGEQESQIYQNILKQASDISLNLMAVKVENHPEDFLGWCYELLSASRDRINYDLLEDKQLPTLKKLHDLLISAISFLQLKTLRVAPWPVIAGFIEQHKELVALDEQLRLANYIAAIKSQSLKEMIPEDRLAFSGKHSASLDPSSYNFDVEWFASTKNAKGFHQMLSDLPGAFDEALAHIPLEGEITQEHYQHFMVAYLMAFNGSDEKPTLAPATRLLAMRRPDVFTPIVNSKLDALCGALGITKLNNRDFERYWQDIVEAIHNMPWFKMASAANELEQSLVEIKALLPSFFYYADKSTADNSNYIKLLNKPKSTTSSAGKKTVRRGKESAEILVDRALASDDIPEHIKAKRDSIISEVEKGRSVEETISLMRAIFG
;
A
#
# COMPACT_ATOMS: atom_id res chain seq x y z
N MET A 1 11.45 -28.09 -17.40
CA MET A 1 11.57 -26.73 -17.97
C MET A 1 11.11 -26.58 -19.43
N LYS A 2 11.71 -27.22 -20.44
CA LYS A 2 11.36 -27.01 -21.87
C LYS A 2 9.85 -27.06 -22.18
N LYS A 3 9.14 -28.07 -21.67
CA LYS A 3 7.68 -28.21 -21.81
C LYS A 3 6.91 -27.03 -21.23
N LEU A 4 7.38 -26.50 -20.09
CA LEU A 4 6.79 -25.31 -19.44
C LEU A 4 7.00 -24.08 -20.32
N LEU A 5 8.23 -23.81 -20.79
CA LEU A 5 8.50 -22.61 -21.58
C LEU A 5 7.68 -22.53 -22.88
N ILE A 6 7.35 -23.67 -23.49
CA ILE A 6 6.55 -23.69 -24.73
C ILE A 6 5.04 -23.82 -24.51
N SER A 7 4.55 -24.10 -23.29
CA SER A 7 3.12 -24.38 -23.08
C SER A 7 2.20 -23.21 -23.41
N PRO A 8 2.55 -21.92 -23.19
CA PRO A 8 1.66 -20.82 -23.51
C PRO A 8 1.36 -20.66 -25.00
N SER A 9 2.18 -21.20 -25.92
CA SER A 9 1.87 -21.16 -27.36
C SER A 9 0.65 -22.01 -27.75
N LYS A 10 0.20 -22.89 -26.84
CA LYS A 10 -1.00 -23.70 -26.99
C LYS A 10 -2.20 -23.15 -26.22
N MET A 11 -2.00 -22.10 -25.42
CA MET A 11 -3.05 -21.44 -24.65
C MET A 11 -3.75 -20.38 -25.51
N ALA A 12 -5.01 -20.08 -25.19
CA ALA A 12 -5.76 -19.00 -25.82
C ALA A 12 -5.35 -17.64 -25.22
N LEU A 13 -4.19 -17.13 -25.64
CA LEU A 13 -3.68 -15.83 -25.18
C LEU A 13 -4.29 -14.68 -25.99
N GLY A 14 -4.70 -13.61 -25.31
CA GLY A 14 -4.99 -12.33 -25.95
C GLY A 14 -3.73 -11.64 -26.48
N GLU A 15 -3.90 -10.51 -27.16
CA GLU A 15 -2.78 -9.74 -27.75
C GLU A 15 -1.74 -9.31 -26.70
N GLN A 16 -2.20 -8.70 -25.59
CA GLN A 16 -1.32 -8.26 -24.50
C GLN A 16 -0.61 -9.44 -23.83
N GLU A 17 -1.31 -10.55 -23.59
CA GLU A 17 -0.75 -11.77 -22.98
C GLU A 17 0.30 -12.41 -23.89
N SER A 18 0.04 -12.42 -25.20
CA SER A 18 0.99 -12.87 -26.21
C SER A 18 2.26 -12.01 -26.20
N GLN A 19 2.12 -10.69 -26.13
CA GLN A 19 3.26 -9.77 -26.04
C GLN A 19 4.07 -9.98 -24.75
N ILE A 20 3.40 -10.15 -23.61
CA ILE A 20 4.03 -10.46 -22.32
C ILE A 20 4.81 -11.76 -22.41
N TYR A 21 4.20 -12.82 -22.94
CA TYR A 21 4.82 -14.13 -23.13
C TYR A 21 6.10 -14.03 -23.98
N GLN A 22 6.07 -13.32 -25.12
CA GLN A 22 7.25 -13.13 -25.96
C GLN A 22 8.38 -12.38 -25.24
N ASN A 23 8.04 -11.35 -24.47
CA ASN A 23 9.02 -10.59 -23.68
C ASN A 23 9.67 -11.45 -22.59
N ILE A 24 8.88 -12.30 -21.92
CA ILE A 24 9.38 -13.26 -20.93
C ILE A 24 10.31 -14.29 -21.58
N LEU A 25 9.92 -14.87 -22.72
CA LEU A 25 10.75 -15.84 -23.43
C LEU A 25 12.10 -15.26 -23.87
N LYS A 26 12.13 -14.00 -24.30
CA LYS A 26 13.38 -13.31 -24.65
C LYS A 26 14.35 -13.22 -23.47
N GLN A 27 13.85 -13.03 -22.24
CA GLN A 27 14.74 -13.06 -21.06
C GLN A 27 15.11 -14.49 -20.69
N ALA A 28 14.16 -15.43 -20.77
CA ALA A 28 14.39 -16.83 -20.44
C ALA A 28 15.40 -17.52 -21.39
N SER A 29 15.50 -17.11 -22.66
CA SER A 29 16.46 -17.67 -23.62
C SER A 29 17.91 -17.45 -23.17
N ASP A 30 18.20 -16.27 -22.64
CA ASP A 30 19.55 -15.83 -22.25
C ASP A 30 20.08 -16.58 -21.01
N ILE A 31 19.18 -17.15 -20.22
CA ILE A 31 19.49 -17.98 -19.04
C ILE A 31 18.93 -19.42 -19.17
N SER A 32 18.69 -19.85 -20.41
CA SER A 32 17.97 -21.09 -20.69
C SER A 32 18.66 -22.33 -20.13
N LEU A 33 19.99 -22.41 -20.18
CA LEU A 33 20.75 -23.53 -19.61
C LEU A 33 20.50 -23.66 -18.10
N ASN A 34 20.56 -22.54 -17.36
CA ASN A 34 20.31 -22.51 -15.92
C ASN A 34 18.86 -22.91 -15.60
N LEU A 35 17.89 -22.40 -16.35
CA LEU A 35 16.49 -22.79 -16.20
C LEU A 35 16.26 -24.26 -16.54
N MET A 36 16.96 -24.81 -17.52
CA MET A 36 16.83 -26.22 -17.94
C MET A 36 17.32 -27.21 -16.88
N ALA A 37 18.23 -26.79 -16.00
CA ALA A 37 18.66 -27.57 -14.84
C ALA A 37 17.58 -27.67 -13.74
N VAL A 38 16.54 -26.83 -13.79
CA VAL A 38 15.45 -26.84 -12.82
C VAL A 38 14.41 -27.91 -13.17
N LYS A 39 14.16 -28.81 -12.22
CA LYS A 39 13.09 -29.80 -12.32
C LYS A 39 11.72 -29.11 -12.22
N VAL A 40 10.87 -29.36 -13.21
CA VAL A 40 9.49 -28.84 -13.27
C VAL A 40 8.55 -30.03 -13.23
N GLU A 41 7.68 -30.07 -12.23
CA GLU A 41 6.68 -31.13 -12.03
C GLU A 41 5.27 -30.62 -12.32
N ASN A 42 5.00 -29.37 -11.96
CA ASN A 42 3.73 -28.71 -12.22
C ASN A 42 3.70 -28.10 -13.63
N HIS A 43 2.61 -28.32 -14.36
CA HIS A 43 2.41 -27.81 -15.72
C HIS A 43 1.02 -27.18 -15.82
N PRO A 44 0.88 -25.91 -15.41
CA PRO A 44 -0.39 -25.20 -15.44
C PRO A 44 -1.00 -25.13 -16.84
N GLU A 45 -2.33 -25.20 -16.91
CA GLU A 45 -3.09 -25.12 -18.16
C GLU A 45 -3.47 -23.68 -18.54
N ASP A 46 -3.40 -22.76 -17.58
CA ASP A 46 -3.67 -21.34 -17.78
C ASP A 46 -2.39 -20.48 -17.67
N PHE A 47 -2.47 -19.27 -18.23
CA PHE A 47 -1.31 -18.38 -18.33
C PHE A 47 -0.89 -17.77 -16.99
N LEU A 48 -1.83 -17.56 -16.06
CA LEU A 48 -1.52 -17.04 -14.72
C LEU A 48 -0.74 -18.08 -13.92
N GLY A 49 -1.22 -19.32 -13.89
CA GLY A 49 -0.52 -20.45 -13.29
C GLY A 49 0.86 -20.64 -13.90
N TRP A 50 0.99 -20.51 -15.23
CA TRP A 50 2.28 -20.58 -15.91
C TRP A 50 3.27 -19.51 -15.42
N CYS A 51 2.83 -18.25 -15.29
CA CYS A 51 3.66 -17.16 -14.76
C CYS A 51 4.14 -17.48 -13.33
N TYR A 52 3.25 -17.98 -12.46
CA TYR A 52 3.61 -18.39 -11.09
C TYR A 52 4.64 -19.53 -11.07
N GLU A 53 4.42 -20.58 -11.86
CA GLU A 53 5.35 -21.72 -11.92
C GLU A 53 6.73 -21.30 -12.42
N LEU A 54 6.79 -20.47 -13.47
CA LEU A 54 8.06 -19.98 -14.01
C LEU A 54 8.77 -19.02 -13.05
N LEU A 55 8.02 -18.16 -12.35
CA LEU A 55 8.59 -17.29 -11.32
C LEU A 55 9.17 -18.11 -10.18
N SER A 56 8.44 -19.10 -9.66
CA SER A 56 8.96 -19.97 -8.60
C SER A 56 10.15 -20.81 -9.08
N ALA A 57 10.12 -21.33 -10.32
CA ALA A 57 11.24 -22.07 -10.89
C ALA A 57 12.51 -21.21 -11.02
N SER A 58 12.35 -19.98 -11.48
CA SER A 58 13.48 -19.06 -11.74
C SER A 58 13.94 -18.29 -10.50
N ARG A 59 13.12 -18.15 -9.45
CA ARG A 59 13.47 -17.43 -8.23
C ARG A 59 13.89 -18.38 -7.10
N ASP A 60 13.11 -19.43 -6.87
CA ASP A 60 13.20 -20.24 -5.65
C ASP A 60 14.01 -21.53 -5.86
N ARG A 61 13.96 -22.10 -7.08
CA ARG A 61 14.53 -23.42 -7.39
C ARG A 61 15.75 -23.38 -8.31
N ILE A 62 16.08 -22.21 -8.87
CA ILE A 62 17.28 -22.06 -9.69
C ILE A 62 18.51 -22.18 -8.79
N ASN A 63 19.56 -22.83 -9.30
CA ASN A 63 20.83 -22.85 -8.59
C ASN A 63 21.61 -21.57 -8.89
N TYR A 64 21.65 -20.65 -7.91
CA TYR A 64 22.36 -19.38 -8.05
C TYR A 64 23.88 -19.55 -8.17
N ASP A 65 24.46 -20.64 -7.65
CA ASP A 65 25.91 -20.91 -7.75
C ASP A 65 26.35 -21.21 -9.19
N LEU A 66 25.40 -21.54 -10.06
CA LEU A 66 25.64 -21.81 -11.49
C LEU A 66 25.38 -20.58 -12.37
N LEU A 67 24.97 -19.45 -11.79
CA LEU A 67 24.76 -18.21 -12.53
C LEU A 67 26.04 -17.40 -12.60
N GLU A 68 26.32 -16.86 -13.79
CA GLU A 68 27.35 -15.84 -13.95
C GLU A 68 26.81 -14.47 -13.53
N ASP A 69 27.67 -13.60 -12.98
CA ASP A 69 27.28 -12.25 -12.54
C ASP A 69 26.55 -11.44 -13.64
N LYS A 70 26.94 -11.63 -14.90
CA LYS A 70 26.33 -10.97 -16.06
C LYS A 70 24.88 -11.41 -16.32
N GLN A 71 24.46 -12.57 -15.81
CA GLN A 71 23.12 -13.12 -15.96
C GLN A 71 22.16 -12.62 -14.87
N LEU A 72 22.67 -12.15 -13.72
CA LEU A 72 21.84 -11.68 -12.61
C LEU A 72 20.89 -10.53 -13.00
N PRO A 73 21.31 -9.51 -13.80
CA PRO A 73 20.39 -8.48 -14.27
C PRO A 73 19.28 -9.04 -15.17
N THR A 74 19.59 -10.01 -16.02
CA THR A 74 18.60 -10.68 -16.89
C THR A 74 17.61 -11.49 -16.06
N LEU A 75 18.09 -12.21 -15.04
CA LEU A 75 17.23 -12.96 -14.12
C LEU A 75 16.29 -12.02 -13.35
N LYS A 76 16.81 -10.92 -12.82
CA LYS A 76 15.99 -9.89 -12.16
C LYS A 76 14.93 -9.35 -13.11
N LYS A 77 15.29 -9.04 -14.35
CA LYS A 77 14.33 -8.55 -15.36
C LYS A 77 13.27 -9.59 -15.72
N LEU A 78 13.63 -10.87 -15.75
CA LEU A 78 12.67 -11.98 -15.90
C LEU A 78 11.68 -11.97 -14.72
N HIS A 79 12.16 -11.85 -13.48
CA HIS A 79 11.31 -11.79 -12.30
C HIS A 79 10.38 -10.57 -12.35
N ASP A 80 10.88 -9.38 -12.67
CA ASP A 80 10.09 -8.15 -12.77
C ASP A 80 8.97 -8.28 -13.82
N LEU A 81 9.26 -8.90 -14.99
CA LEU A 81 8.25 -9.17 -16.02
C LEU A 81 7.18 -10.16 -15.54
N LEU A 82 7.58 -11.23 -14.85
CA LEU A 82 6.64 -12.23 -14.33
C LEU A 82 5.75 -11.65 -13.22
N ILE A 83 6.32 -10.87 -12.30
CA ILE A 83 5.59 -10.18 -11.22
C ILE A 83 4.57 -9.20 -11.81
N SER A 84 4.97 -8.43 -12.83
CA SER A 84 4.07 -7.53 -13.54
C SER A 84 2.97 -8.29 -14.29
N ALA A 85 3.31 -9.39 -14.96
CA ALA A 85 2.36 -10.25 -15.67
C ALA A 85 1.32 -10.85 -14.73
N ILE A 86 1.75 -11.37 -13.58
CA ILE A 86 0.85 -11.92 -12.55
C ILE A 86 -0.10 -10.84 -12.05
N SER A 87 0.42 -9.67 -11.70
CA SER A 87 -0.39 -8.54 -11.24
C SER A 87 -1.42 -8.12 -12.29
N PHE A 88 -1.01 -7.99 -13.55
CA PHE A 88 -1.89 -7.67 -14.66
C PHE A 88 -3.01 -8.71 -14.81
N LEU A 89 -2.68 -10.00 -14.81
CA LEU A 89 -3.64 -11.10 -14.98
C LEU A 89 -4.63 -11.17 -13.82
N GLN A 90 -4.16 -10.98 -12.58
CA GLN A 90 -5.02 -10.93 -11.39
C GLN A 90 -5.95 -9.72 -11.44
N LEU A 91 -5.44 -8.51 -11.72
CA LEU A 91 -6.27 -7.31 -11.86
C LEU A 91 -7.29 -7.42 -12.99
N LYS A 92 -6.93 -8.09 -14.10
CA LYS A 92 -7.84 -8.31 -15.23
C LYS A 92 -9.09 -9.08 -14.82
N THR A 93 -9.01 -9.95 -13.79
CA THR A 93 -10.19 -10.68 -13.27
C THR A 93 -11.26 -9.76 -12.70
N LEU A 94 -10.87 -8.59 -12.16
CA LEU A 94 -11.79 -7.60 -11.59
C LEU A 94 -12.84 -7.09 -12.60
N ARG A 95 -12.54 -7.17 -13.90
CA ARG A 95 -13.46 -6.67 -14.94
C ARG A 95 -14.76 -7.46 -15.04
N VAL A 96 -14.75 -8.72 -14.63
CA VAL A 96 -15.88 -9.64 -14.84
C VAL A 96 -16.29 -10.37 -13.56
N ALA A 97 -15.42 -10.43 -12.55
CA ALA A 97 -15.70 -11.15 -11.32
C ALA A 97 -16.86 -10.48 -10.53
N PRO A 98 -17.83 -11.26 -10.02
CA PRO A 98 -18.85 -10.77 -9.11
C PRO A 98 -18.29 -10.61 -7.68
N TRP A 99 -19.01 -9.87 -6.83
CA TRP A 99 -18.59 -9.57 -5.46
C TRP A 99 -18.14 -10.79 -4.64
N PRO A 100 -18.88 -11.93 -4.60
CA PRO A 100 -18.46 -13.09 -3.80
C PRO A 100 -17.11 -13.69 -4.22
N VAL A 101 -16.75 -13.58 -5.51
CA VAL A 101 -15.45 -14.06 -6.01
C VAL A 101 -14.33 -13.15 -5.55
N ILE A 102 -14.56 -11.83 -5.53
CA ILE A 102 -13.58 -10.85 -5.04
C ILE A 102 -13.36 -10.98 -3.54
N ALA A 103 -14.44 -11.02 -2.76
CA ALA A 103 -14.37 -11.18 -1.30
C ALA A 103 -13.71 -12.51 -0.93
N GLY A 104 -14.14 -13.62 -1.54
CA GLY A 104 -13.56 -14.95 -1.31
C GLY A 104 -12.08 -15.04 -1.72
N PHE A 105 -11.67 -14.38 -2.81
CA PHE A 105 -10.26 -14.31 -3.18
C PHE A 105 -9.43 -13.59 -2.11
N ILE A 106 -9.90 -12.43 -1.62
CA ILE A 106 -9.19 -11.66 -0.60
C ILE A 106 -9.09 -12.46 0.71
N GLU A 107 -10.18 -13.12 1.13
CA GLU A 107 -10.20 -13.95 2.34
C GLU A 107 -9.20 -15.12 2.24
N GLN A 108 -9.17 -15.82 1.10
CA GLN A 108 -8.24 -16.93 0.86
C GLN A 108 -6.77 -16.49 0.87
N HIS A 109 -6.49 -15.24 0.52
CA HIS A 109 -5.13 -14.70 0.42
C HIS A 109 -4.78 -13.76 1.58
N LYS A 110 -5.62 -13.70 2.64
CA LYS A 110 -5.51 -12.70 3.71
C LYS A 110 -4.13 -12.61 4.36
N GLU A 111 -3.48 -13.76 4.59
CA GLU A 111 -2.14 -13.82 5.17
C GLU A 111 -1.08 -13.30 4.18
N LEU A 112 -1.20 -13.68 2.90
CA LEU A 112 -0.24 -13.32 1.85
C LEU A 112 -0.23 -11.81 1.58
N VAL A 113 -1.40 -11.18 1.64
CA VAL A 113 -1.56 -9.74 1.38
C VAL A 113 -1.51 -8.89 2.65
N ALA A 114 -1.24 -9.48 3.83
CA ALA A 114 -1.27 -8.78 5.12
C ALA A 114 -2.59 -8.03 5.37
N LEU A 115 -3.71 -8.69 5.08
CA LEU A 115 -5.04 -8.08 5.09
C LEU A 115 -5.37 -7.41 6.42
N ASP A 116 -5.13 -8.08 7.54
CA ASP A 116 -5.42 -7.56 8.88
C ASP A 116 -4.67 -6.25 9.16
N GLU A 117 -3.42 -6.14 8.70
CA GLU A 117 -2.63 -4.92 8.86
C GLU A 117 -3.15 -3.78 7.99
N GLN A 118 -3.53 -4.09 6.74
CA GLN A 118 -4.12 -3.11 5.84
C GLN A 118 -5.49 -2.62 6.35
N LEU A 119 -6.31 -3.50 6.94
CA LEU A 119 -7.56 -3.12 7.58
C LEU A 119 -7.35 -2.27 8.84
N ARG A 120 -6.29 -2.53 9.63
CA ARG A 120 -5.93 -1.63 10.75
C ARG A 120 -5.60 -0.22 10.27
N LEU A 121 -4.85 -0.06 9.17
CA LEU A 121 -4.64 1.26 8.55
C LEU A 121 -5.98 1.89 8.12
N ALA A 122 -6.84 1.14 7.44
CA ALA A 122 -8.14 1.66 7.00
C ALA A 122 -9.00 2.16 8.17
N ASN A 123 -9.11 1.36 9.24
CA ASN A 123 -9.85 1.71 10.45
C ASN A 123 -9.26 2.94 11.14
N TYR A 124 -7.93 3.03 11.19
CA TYR A 124 -7.24 4.18 11.74
C TYR A 124 -7.56 5.46 10.95
N ILE A 125 -7.47 5.39 9.63
CA ILE A 125 -7.79 6.51 8.75
C ILE A 125 -9.26 6.91 8.87
N ALA A 126 -10.18 5.95 8.99
CA ALA A 126 -11.60 6.23 9.20
C ALA A 126 -11.87 7.07 10.46
N ALA A 127 -11.08 6.88 11.52
CA ALA A 127 -11.19 7.65 12.77
C ALA A 127 -10.67 9.10 12.65
N ILE A 128 -9.75 9.38 11.71
CA ILE A 128 -9.12 10.70 11.59
C ILE A 128 -9.48 11.46 10.31
N LYS A 129 -10.10 10.82 9.31
CA LYS A 129 -10.34 11.41 7.98
C LYS A 129 -11.23 12.66 7.96
N SER A 130 -11.96 12.92 9.05
CA SER A 130 -12.78 14.13 9.22
C SER A 130 -12.00 15.32 9.76
N GLN A 131 -10.86 15.09 10.41
CA GLN A 131 -9.96 16.13 10.91
C GLN A 131 -9.27 16.85 9.73
N SER A 132 -9.02 18.15 9.88
CA SER A 132 -8.20 18.88 8.91
C SER A 132 -6.73 18.47 9.02
N LEU A 133 -6.03 18.38 7.90
CA LEU A 133 -4.59 18.10 7.81
C LEU A 133 -3.78 19.09 8.63
N LYS A 134 -4.21 20.36 8.70
CA LYS A 134 -3.59 21.40 9.52
C LYS A 134 -3.64 21.09 11.01
N GLU A 135 -4.75 20.52 11.50
CA GLU A 135 -4.95 20.15 12.90
C GLU A 135 -4.36 18.78 13.25
N MET A 136 -4.10 17.92 12.26
CA MET A 136 -3.42 16.65 12.49
C MET A 136 -2.00 16.86 13.01
N ILE A 137 -1.63 16.05 14.02
CA ILE A 137 -0.24 15.90 14.44
C ILE A 137 0.62 15.38 13.27
N PRO A 138 1.94 15.64 13.26
CA PRO A 138 2.81 15.22 12.17
C PRO A 138 2.72 13.73 11.84
N GLU A 139 2.60 12.87 12.85
CA GLU A 139 2.49 11.42 12.68
C GLU A 139 1.17 11.00 11.99
N ASP A 140 0.05 11.64 12.31
CA ASP A 140 -1.25 11.39 11.67
C ASP A 140 -1.25 11.86 10.22
N ARG A 141 -0.62 13.01 9.96
CA ARG A 141 -0.43 13.51 8.61
C ARG A 141 0.46 12.58 7.79
N LEU A 142 1.46 11.93 8.39
CA LEU A 142 2.29 10.90 7.73
C LEU A 142 1.49 9.63 7.44
N ALA A 143 0.63 9.19 8.36
CA ALA A 143 -0.29 8.07 8.13
C ALA A 143 -1.25 8.36 6.96
N PHE A 144 -1.88 9.54 6.97
CA PHE A 144 -2.78 9.98 5.91
C PHE A 144 -2.05 10.12 4.56
N SER A 145 -0.87 10.74 4.56
CA SER A 145 -0.11 10.95 3.32
C SER A 145 0.62 9.71 2.80
N GLY A 146 0.80 8.65 3.60
CA GLY A 146 1.41 7.40 3.17
C GLY A 146 2.93 7.41 3.14
N LYS A 147 3.57 7.94 4.19
CA LYS A 147 5.04 7.98 4.32
C LYS A 147 5.49 7.48 5.68
N HIS A 148 6.32 6.43 5.67
CA HIS A 148 6.91 5.92 6.88
C HIS A 148 7.99 6.87 7.46
N SER A 149 8.11 6.87 8.78
CA SER A 149 9.10 7.62 9.56
C SER A 149 9.35 6.90 10.87
N ALA A 150 10.55 7.07 11.44
CA ALA A 150 10.89 6.54 12.76
C ALA A 150 10.10 7.18 13.92
N SER A 151 9.36 8.28 13.66
CA SER A 151 8.45 8.89 14.63
C SER A 151 7.15 8.11 14.83
N LEU A 152 6.78 7.25 13.86
CA LEU A 152 5.61 6.39 13.92
C LEU A 152 5.90 5.23 14.88
N ASP A 153 5.47 5.40 16.12
CA ASP A 153 5.65 4.43 17.19
C ASP A 153 4.81 3.17 16.91
N PRO A 154 5.41 1.96 16.85
CA PRO A 154 4.67 0.71 16.63
C PRO A 154 3.52 0.48 17.63
N SER A 155 3.59 1.07 18.83
CA SER A 155 2.50 0.97 19.82
C SER A 155 1.24 1.75 19.42
N SER A 156 1.41 2.82 18.64
CA SER A 156 0.33 3.71 18.22
C SER A 156 -0.05 3.52 16.75
N TYR A 157 0.91 3.09 15.93
CA TYR A 157 0.76 2.81 14.51
C TYR A 157 1.16 1.36 14.26
N ASN A 158 0.27 0.43 14.64
CA ASN A 158 0.50 -1.01 14.54
C ASN A 158 0.24 -1.59 13.13
N PHE A 159 0.57 -0.78 12.12
CA PHE A 159 0.38 -1.03 10.70
C PHE A 159 1.37 -0.21 9.86
N ASP A 160 1.69 -0.69 8.67
CA ASP A 160 2.44 0.09 7.68
C ASP A 160 1.58 1.21 7.10
N VAL A 161 1.96 2.45 7.39
CA VAL A 161 1.30 3.63 6.81
C VAL A 161 1.45 3.70 5.29
N GLU A 162 2.42 3.00 4.70
CA GLU A 162 2.67 2.97 3.25
C GLU A 162 1.77 1.99 2.47
N TRP A 163 0.92 1.21 3.17
CA TRP A 163 -0.16 0.48 2.52
C TRP A 163 -1.13 1.43 1.80
N PHE A 164 -1.76 0.98 0.72
CA PHE A 164 -2.62 1.81 -0.16
C PHE A 164 -1.93 3.04 -0.79
N ALA A 165 -0.75 2.81 -1.37
CA ALA A 165 0.13 3.77 -2.06
C ALA A 165 1.07 4.59 -1.16
N SER A 166 2.33 4.15 -1.15
CA SER A 166 3.46 4.89 -0.60
C SER A 166 3.74 6.16 -1.39
N THR A 167 3.92 7.28 -0.68
CA THR A 167 4.33 8.57 -1.24
C THR A 167 5.73 8.97 -0.79
N LYS A 168 6.49 8.08 -0.12
CA LYS A 168 7.81 8.39 0.48
C LYS A 168 8.81 9.09 -0.45
N ASN A 169 8.72 8.83 -1.75
CA ASN A 169 9.61 9.41 -2.76
C ASN A 169 9.13 10.78 -3.30
N ALA A 170 7.91 11.20 -2.97
CA ALA A 170 7.33 12.48 -3.38
C ALA A 170 7.78 13.60 -2.41
N LYS A 171 9.08 13.88 -2.40
CA LYS A 171 9.70 14.84 -1.47
C LYS A 171 9.04 16.22 -1.53
N GLY A 172 8.82 16.75 -2.73
CA GLY A 172 8.15 18.03 -2.94
C GLY A 172 6.74 18.08 -2.37
N PHE A 173 5.96 17.03 -2.57
CA PHE A 173 4.63 16.91 -1.97
C PHE A 173 4.68 16.95 -0.44
N HIS A 174 5.58 16.18 0.19
CA HIS A 174 5.71 16.21 1.64
C HIS A 174 6.23 17.54 2.18
N GLN A 175 7.07 18.25 1.43
CA GLN A 175 7.49 19.60 1.78
C GLN A 175 6.29 20.55 1.77
N MET A 176 5.52 20.58 0.67
CA MET A 176 4.33 21.42 0.56
C MET A 176 3.28 21.09 1.63
N LEU A 177 3.04 19.81 1.90
CA LEU A 177 2.09 19.36 2.92
C LEU A 177 2.53 19.71 4.35
N SER A 178 3.85 19.82 4.58
CA SER A 178 4.39 20.29 5.86
C SER A 178 4.23 21.80 6.01
N ASP A 179 4.58 22.56 4.97
CA ASP A 179 4.63 24.02 5.01
C ASP A 179 3.24 24.66 4.94
N LEU A 180 2.36 24.11 4.11
CA LEU A 180 1.03 24.67 3.79
C LEU A 180 -0.08 23.60 3.88
N PRO A 181 -0.27 22.90 5.02
CA PRO A 181 -1.30 21.88 5.14
C PRO A 181 -2.71 22.39 4.84
N GLY A 182 -3.01 23.64 5.18
CA GLY A 182 -4.31 24.27 4.92
C GLY A 182 -4.67 24.35 3.43
N ALA A 183 -3.69 24.47 2.53
CA ALA A 183 -3.96 24.45 1.09
C ALA A 183 -4.45 23.07 0.61
N PHE A 184 -4.00 21.99 1.26
CA PHE A 184 -4.50 20.64 0.98
C PHE A 184 -5.87 20.39 1.65
N ASP A 185 -6.15 21.05 2.78
CA ASP A 185 -7.49 21.06 3.37
C ASP A 185 -8.51 21.73 2.45
N GLU A 186 -8.17 22.86 1.84
CA GLU A 186 -9.00 23.53 0.82
C GLU A 186 -9.30 22.60 -0.35
N ALA A 187 -8.30 21.83 -0.81
CA ALA A 187 -8.54 20.82 -1.84
C ALA A 187 -9.50 19.71 -1.37
N LEU A 188 -9.24 19.11 -0.20
CA LEU A 188 -10.04 18.02 0.35
C LEU A 188 -11.47 18.44 0.73
N ALA A 189 -11.72 19.74 0.99
CA ALA A 189 -13.04 20.27 1.28
C ALA A 189 -14.01 20.08 0.09
N HIS A 190 -13.50 19.99 -1.13
CA HIS A 190 -14.30 19.67 -2.32
C HIS A 190 -14.72 18.20 -2.41
N ILE A 191 -14.22 17.33 -1.52
CA ILE A 191 -14.55 15.90 -1.46
C ILE A 191 -15.37 15.64 -0.18
N PRO A 192 -16.70 15.52 -0.29
CA PRO A 192 -17.58 15.16 0.82
C PRO A 192 -17.15 13.88 1.54
N LEU A 193 -17.24 13.88 2.87
CA LEU A 193 -16.97 12.69 3.71
C LEU A 193 -17.92 11.54 3.44
N GLU A 194 -19.15 11.88 3.07
CA GLU A 194 -20.27 10.96 2.93
C GLU A 194 -21.10 11.35 1.71
N GLY A 195 -21.96 10.44 1.26
CA GLY A 195 -22.80 10.64 0.09
C GLY A 195 -22.06 10.46 -1.23
N GLU A 196 -22.71 10.88 -2.31
CA GLU A 196 -22.25 10.72 -3.67
C GLU A 196 -21.07 11.66 -3.99
N ILE A 197 -20.07 11.13 -4.71
CA ILE A 197 -18.96 11.92 -5.27
C ILE A 197 -19.16 12.01 -6.78
N THR A 198 -19.20 13.23 -7.29
CA THR A 198 -19.36 13.53 -8.72
C THR A 198 -18.02 13.91 -9.35
N GLN A 199 -17.98 13.93 -10.68
CA GLN A 199 -16.82 14.44 -11.42
C GLN A 199 -16.52 15.91 -11.09
N GLU A 200 -17.55 16.72 -10.81
CA GLU A 200 -17.41 18.12 -10.43
C GLU A 200 -16.67 18.28 -9.09
N HIS A 201 -17.00 17.45 -8.09
CA HIS A 201 -16.25 17.41 -6.82
C HIS A 201 -14.76 17.12 -7.06
N TYR A 202 -14.47 16.13 -7.92
CA TYR A 202 -13.10 15.78 -8.27
C TYR A 202 -12.40 16.92 -9.04
N GLN A 203 -13.06 17.58 -9.98
CA GLN A 203 -12.52 18.70 -10.73
C GLN A 203 -12.15 19.88 -9.82
N HIS A 204 -13.02 20.23 -8.86
CA HIS A 204 -12.70 21.26 -7.89
C HIS A 204 -11.52 20.87 -6.97
N PHE A 205 -11.47 19.62 -6.51
CA PHE A 205 -10.31 19.10 -5.79
C PHE A 205 -9.03 19.24 -6.63
N MET A 206 -9.05 18.86 -7.91
CA MET A 206 -7.88 18.95 -8.78
C MET A 206 -7.37 20.38 -8.90
N VAL A 207 -8.25 21.35 -9.15
CA VAL A 207 -7.87 22.76 -9.28
C VAL A 207 -7.20 23.25 -7.99
N ALA A 208 -7.83 23.02 -6.84
CA ALA A 208 -7.29 23.42 -5.54
C ALA A 208 -5.96 22.70 -5.21
N TYR A 209 -5.86 21.40 -5.48
CA TYR A 209 -4.63 20.62 -5.28
C TYR A 209 -3.48 21.14 -6.14
N LEU A 210 -3.73 21.52 -7.40
CA LEU A 210 -2.71 22.12 -8.26
C LEU A 210 -2.29 23.50 -7.73
N MET A 211 -3.24 24.30 -7.24
CA MET A 211 -2.98 25.61 -6.65
C MET A 211 -2.14 25.54 -5.37
N ALA A 212 -2.21 24.45 -4.61
CA ALA A 212 -1.39 24.24 -3.41
C ALA A 212 0.13 24.23 -3.70
N PHE A 213 0.53 24.10 -4.97
CA PHE A 213 1.92 24.15 -5.40
C PHE A 213 2.30 25.49 -6.08
N ASN A 214 1.37 26.45 -6.19
CA ASN A 214 1.65 27.74 -6.80
C ASN A 214 2.74 28.48 -6.02
N GLY A 215 3.74 29.01 -6.75
CA GLY A 215 4.89 29.68 -6.14
C GLY A 215 5.96 28.74 -5.58
N SER A 216 5.80 27.42 -5.73
CA SER A 216 6.82 26.41 -5.44
C SER A 216 7.50 25.95 -6.73
N ASP A 217 8.76 25.51 -6.63
CA ASP A 217 9.49 24.83 -7.71
C ASP A 217 9.03 23.36 -7.89
N GLU A 218 8.24 22.85 -6.95
CA GLU A 218 7.75 21.48 -6.94
C GLU A 218 6.53 21.28 -7.84
N LYS A 219 6.53 20.19 -8.61
CA LYS A 219 5.43 19.89 -9.53
C LYS A 219 4.44 18.92 -8.88
N PRO A 220 3.13 19.25 -8.84
CA PRO A 220 2.12 18.30 -8.39
C PRO A 220 2.11 17.09 -9.32
N THR A 221 2.01 15.91 -8.68
CA THR A 221 1.88 14.62 -9.36
C THR A 221 0.65 13.87 -8.86
N LEU A 222 0.22 12.92 -9.67
CA LEU A 222 -1.03 12.19 -9.51
C LEU A 222 -1.01 11.23 -8.31
N ALA A 223 0.09 10.49 -8.09
CA ALA A 223 0.13 9.49 -7.02
C ALA A 223 -0.17 10.07 -5.62
N PRO A 224 0.48 11.16 -5.17
CA PRO A 224 0.11 11.79 -3.89
C PRO A 224 -1.33 12.31 -3.85
N ALA A 225 -1.84 12.87 -4.95
CA ALA A 225 -3.22 13.36 -5.03
C ALA A 225 -4.23 12.22 -4.79
N THR A 226 -4.05 11.10 -5.49
CA THR A 226 -4.91 9.93 -5.36
C THR A 226 -4.79 9.25 -4.00
N ARG A 227 -3.63 9.35 -3.33
CA ARG A 227 -3.46 8.91 -1.94
C ARG A 227 -4.33 9.74 -0.98
N LEU A 228 -4.30 11.07 -1.07
CA LEU A 228 -5.14 11.93 -0.23
C LEU A 228 -6.63 11.63 -0.46
N LEU A 229 -7.04 11.49 -1.72
CA LEU A 229 -8.39 11.14 -2.10
C LEU A 229 -8.81 9.77 -1.55
N ALA A 230 -7.96 8.76 -1.66
CA ALA A 230 -8.21 7.41 -1.16
C ALA A 230 -8.32 7.35 0.36
N MET A 231 -7.55 8.16 1.10
CA MET A 231 -7.71 8.23 2.56
C MET A 231 -8.96 8.99 2.99
N ARG A 232 -9.41 9.95 2.17
CA ARG A 232 -10.66 10.70 2.40
C ARG A 232 -11.90 9.86 2.09
N ARG A 233 -11.90 9.16 0.95
CA ARG A 233 -13.00 8.34 0.43
C ARG A 233 -12.46 7.00 -0.13
N PRO A 234 -12.12 6.04 0.75
CA PRO A 234 -11.56 4.74 0.37
C PRO A 234 -12.56 3.83 -0.36
N ASP A 235 -13.84 4.22 -0.35
CA ASP A 235 -14.94 3.60 -1.08
C ASP A 235 -15.11 4.16 -2.51
N VAL A 236 -14.42 5.25 -2.87
CA VAL A 236 -14.55 5.95 -4.16
C VAL A 236 -13.25 5.95 -4.95
N PHE A 237 -12.14 6.32 -4.32
CA PHE A 237 -10.89 6.58 -5.04
C PHE A 237 -9.88 5.45 -4.90
N THR A 238 -9.48 4.88 -6.04
CA THR A 238 -8.39 3.91 -6.10
C THR A 238 -7.05 4.64 -6.15
N PRO A 239 -6.17 4.46 -5.14
CA PRO A 239 -4.88 5.13 -5.13
C PRO A 239 -3.96 4.53 -6.19
N ILE A 240 -3.13 5.36 -6.83
CA ILE A 240 -2.17 4.88 -7.82
C ILE A 240 -0.75 4.82 -7.26
N VAL A 241 0.01 3.83 -7.74
CA VAL A 241 1.43 3.68 -7.46
C VAL A 241 2.17 3.57 -8.78
N ASN A 242 3.14 4.46 -9.04
CA ASN A 242 3.82 4.55 -10.34
C ASN A 242 4.43 3.22 -10.80
N SER A 243 4.98 2.41 -9.89
CA SER A 243 5.57 1.10 -10.23
C SER A 243 4.55 0.02 -10.57
N LYS A 244 3.27 0.25 -10.26
CA LYS A 244 2.16 -0.70 -10.43
C LYS A 244 1.11 -0.22 -11.45
N LEU A 245 1.17 1.05 -11.83
CA LEU A 245 0.22 1.72 -12.71
C LEU A 245 0.09 1.03 -14.06
N ASP A 246 1.18 0.51 -14.62
CA ASP A 246 1.16 -0.16 -15.93
C ASP A 246 0.30 -1.42 -15.91
N ALA A 247 0.40 -2.22 -14.85
CA ALA A 247 -0.41 -3.42 -14.68
C ALA A 247 -1.89 -3.08 -14.51
N LEU A 248 -2.21 -2.01 -13.76
CA LEU A 248 -3.58 -1.52 -13.60
C LEU A 248 -4.17 -1.01 -14.91
N CYS A 249 -3.46 -0.11 -15.61
CA CYS A 249 -3.92 0.42 -16.90
C CYS A 249 -4.10 -0.70 -17.93
N GLY A 250 -3.13 -1.62 -18.02
CA GLY A 250 -3.23 -2.79 -18.89
C GLY A 250 -4.47 -3.62 -18.57
N ALA A 251 -4.68 -3.94 -17.28
CA ALA A 251 -5.81 -4.76 -16.84
C ALA A 251 -7.15 -4.12 -17.21
N LEU A 252 -7.28 -2.80 -16.99
CA LEU A 252 -8.44 -1.99 -17.35
C LEU A 252 -8.64 -1.82 -18.87
N GLY A 253 -7.62 -2.14 -19.68
CA GLY A 253 -7.67 -1.98 -21.14
C GLY A 253 -7.51 -0.53 -21.61
N ILE A 254 -6.88 0.32 -20.79
CA ILE A 254 -6.67 1.75 -21.09
C ILE A 254 -5.20 2.01 -21.42
N THR A 255 -4.94 3.11 -22.14
CA THR A 255 -3.57 3.58 -22.34
C THR A 255 -2.96 4.03 -21.01
N LYS A 256 -1.70 3.68 -20.79
CA LYS A 256 -0.92 4.07 -19.61
C LYS A 256 -1.08 5.56 -19.30
N LEU A 257 -1.39 5.87 -18.04
CA LEU A 257 -1.39 7.23 -17.51
C LEU A 257 0.05 7.67 -17.21
N ASN A 258 0.35 8.94 -17.49
CA ASN A 258 1.53 9.60 -16.94
C ASN A 258 1.21 10.20 -15.56
N ASN A 259 2.24 10.64 -14.84
CA ASN A 259 2.12 11.13 -13.47
C ASN A 259 1.43 12.51 -13.32
N ARG A 260 0.94 13.10 -14.42
CA ARG A 260 0.17 14.35 -14.44
C ARG A 260 -1.16 14.24 -15.21
N ASP A 261 -1.58 13.02 -15.55
CA ASP A 261 -2.86 12.76 -16.23
C ASP A 261 -4.05 12.82 -15.24
N PHE A 262 -4.24 13.97 -14.59
CA PHE A 262 -5.28 14.14 -13.57
C PHE A 262 -6.71 14.00 -14.14
N GLU A 263 -6.99 14.57 -15.32
CA GLU A 263 -8.33 14.43 -15.92
C GLU A 263 -8.66 12.97 -16.25
N ARG A 264 -7.70 12.28 -16.90
CA ARG A 264 -7.87 10.88 -17.28
C ARG A 264 -7.96 9.94 -16.09
N TYR A 265 -7.41 10.29 -14.92
CA TYR A 265 -7.56 9.44 -13.73
C TYR A 265 -9.02 9.20 -13.36
N TRP A 266 -9.86 10.24 -13.40
CA TRP A 266 -11.28 10.07 -13.08
C TRP A 266 -11.98 9.13 -14.08
N GLN A 267 -11.86 9.45 -15.37
CA GLN A 267 -12.53 8.72 -16.45
C GLN A 267 -11.99 7.29 -16.59
N ASP A 268 -10.67 7.14 -16.64
CA ASP A 268 -10.03 5.87 -16.99
C ASP A 268 -9.84 4.94 -15.78
N ILE A 269 -9.78 5.45 -14.54
CA ILE A 269 -9.59 4.63 -13.33
C ILE A 269 -10.85 4.60 -12.47
N VAL A 270 -11.30 5.76 -11.99
CA VAL A 270 -12.40 5.83 -11.01
C VAL A 270 -13.69 5.28 -11.63
N GLU A 271 -14.12 5.84 -12.76
CA GLU A 271 -15.35 5.39 -13.44
C GLU A 271 -15.23 3.96 -13.97
N ALA A 272 -14.05 3.55 -14.47
CA ALA A 272 -13.82 2.19 -14.94
C ALA A 272 -14.02 1.16 -13.82
N ILE A 273 -13.49 1.42 -12.63
CA ILE A 273 -13.63 0.56 -11.45
C ILE A 273 -15.08 0.60 -10.93
N HIS A 274 -15.69 1.78 -10.85
CA HIS A 274 -17.08 1.92 -10.40
C HIS A 274 -18.07 1.19 -11.30
N ASN A 275 -17.72 1.03 -12.57
CA ASN A 275 -18.54 0.30 -13.53
C ASN A 275 -18.43 -1.22 -13.43
N MET A 276 -17.48 -1.76 -12.66
CA MET A 276 -17.29 -3.20 -12.52
C MET A 276 -18.43 -3.88 -11.74
N PRO A 277 -18.78 -5.14 -12.07
CA PRO A 277 -19.87 -5.85 -11.40
C PRO A 277 -19.68 -5.96 -9.88
N TRP A 278 -18.49 -6.32 -9.42
CA TRP A 278 -18.20 -6.44 -7.98
C TRP A 278 -18.33 -5.11 -7.24
N PHE A 279 -18.02 -3.98 -7.87
CA PHE A 279 -18.08 -2.67 -7.21
C PHE A 279 -19.54 -2.21 -7.02
N LYS A 280 -20.37 -2.43 -8.05
CA LYS A 280 -21.81 -2.11 -8.04
C LYS A 280 -22.60 -3.03 -7.11
N MET A 281 -22.20 -4.29 -7.02
CA MET A 281 -22.89 -5.32 -6.23
C MET A 281 -22.25 -5.54 -4.85
N ALA A 282 -21.26 -4.74 -4.47
CA ALA A 282 -20.60 -4.84 -3.18
C ALA A 282 -21.63 -4.73 -2.05
N SER A 283 -21.66 -5.74 -1.19
CA SER A 283 -22.60 -5.85 -0.08
C SER A 283 -21.95 -6.63 1.06
N ALA A 284 -22.36 -6.36 2.29
CA ALA A 284 -21.78 -7.00 3.46
C ALA A 284 -22.62 -8.20 3.90
N ALA A 285 -22.09 -9.42 3.77
CA ALA A 285 -22.69 -10.61 4.35
C ALA A 285 -22.15 -10.94 5.76
N ASN A 286 -20.98 -10.41 6.12
CA ASN A 286 -20.28 -10.64 7.40
C ASN A 286 -19.36 -9.44 7.75
N GLU A 287 -18.70 -9.49 8.91
CA GLU A 287 -17.82 -8.41 9.39
C GLU A 287 -16.65 -8.12 8.44
N LEU A 288 -16.03 -9.15 7.86
CA LEU A 288 -14.94 -8.96 6.90
C LEU A 288 -15.45 -8.22 5.66
N GLU A 289 -16.56 -8.68 5.08
CA GLU A 289 -17.14 -8.03 3.90
C GLU A 289 -17.60 -6.60 4.22
N GLN A 290 -18.11 -6.32 5.42
CA GLN A 290 -18.41 -4.96 5.86
C GLN A 290 -17.17 -4.05 5.75
N SER A 291 -16.04 -4.49 6.32
CA SER A 291 -14.78 -3.76 6.18
C SER A 291 -14.34 -3.60 4.72
N LEU A 292 -14.49 -4.65 3.90
CA LEU A 292 -14.13 -4.59 2.47
C LEU A 292 -15.03 -3.62 1.67
N VAL A 293 -16.33 -3.53 1.99
CA VAL A 293 -17.25 -2.58 1.33
C VAL A 293 -16.85 -1.14 1.66
N GLU A 294 -16.48 -0.85 2.91
CA GLU A 294 -16.04 0.48 3.36
C GLU A 294 -14.78 0.97 2.66
N ILE A 295 -13.94 0.05 2.18
CA ILE A 295 -12.71 0.34 1.44
C ILE A 295 -12.75 -0.16 -0.01
N LYS A 296 -13.94 -0.33 -0.60
CA LYS A 296 -14.08 -1.06 -1.87
C LYS A 296 -13.24 -0.50 -3.03
N ALA A 297 -12.91 0.79 -3.05
CA ALA A 297 -12.03 1.35 -4.08
C ALA A 297 -10.54 1.05 -3.85
N LEU A 298 -10.16 0.57 -2.66
CA LEU A 298 -8.80 0.13 -2.33
C LEU A 298 -8.54 -1.34 -2.73
N LEU A 299 -9.58 -2.15 -2.93
CA LEU A 299 -9.46 -3.59 -3.19
C LEU A 299 -8.53 -3.98 -4.35
N PRO A 300 -8.41 -3.20 -5.45
CA PRO A 300 -7.41 -3.51 -6.48
C PRO A 300 -5.98 -3.65 -5.94
N SER A 301 -5.67 -3.03 -4.79
CA SER A 301 -4.38 -3.16 -4.11
C SER A 301 -4.06 -4.60 -3.67
N PHE A 302 -5.07 -5.43 -3.43
CA PHE A 302 -4.94 -6.84 -3.04
C PHE A 302 -4.75 -7.80 -4.22
N PHE A 303 -4.87 -7.30 -5.47
CA PHE A 303 -4.74 -8.09 -6.69
C PHE A 303 -3.39 -7.89 -7.39
N TYR A 304 -2.48 -7.14 -6.79
CA TYR A 304 -1.08 -7.16 -7.22
C TYR A 304 -0.39 -8.42 -6.69
N TYR A 305 0.68 -8.83 -7.38
CA TYR A 305 1.54 -9.91 -6.90
C TYR A 305 1.97 -9.67 -5.45
N ALA A 306 1.79 -10.70 -4.63
CA ALA A 306 2.30 -10.80 -3.27
C ALA A 306 3.03 -12.14 -3.14
N ASP A 307 4.13 -12.16 -2.40
CA ASP A 307 4.83 -13.37 -2.03
C ASP A 307 4.86 -13.56 -0.51
N LYS A 308 5.47 -14.67 -0.08
CA LYS A 308 5.53 -15.04 1.34
C LYS A 308 6.23 -13.99 2.21
N SER A 309 7.03 -13.10 1.61
CA SER A 309 7.72 -12.03 2.32
C SER A 309 6.90 -10.73 2.40
N THR A 310 5.79 -10.61 1.68
CA THR A 310 4.98 -9.37 1.63
C THR A 310 4.58 -8.91 3.03
N ALA A 311 3.99 -9.79 3.83
CA ALA A 311 3.54 -9.46 5.19
C ALA A 311 4.70 -9.10 6.12
N ASP A 312 5.80 -9.87 6.07
CA ASP A 312 6.98 -9.63 6.89
C ASP A 312 7.75 -8.35 6.49
N ASN A 313 7.52 -7.85 5.28
CA ASN A 313 8.20 -6.68 4.75
C ASN A 313 7.56 -5.34 5.13
N SER A 314 6.46 -5.34 5.87
CA SER A 314 5.86 -4.14 6.46
C SER A 314 6.90 -3.32 7.23
N ASN A 315 6.85 -1.98 7.08
CA ASN A 315 7.67 -1.08 7.89
C ASN A 315 7.35 -1.18 9.39
N TYR A 316 6.10 -1.47 9.76
CA TYR A 316 5.72 -1.70 11.15
C TYR A 316 6.41 -2.95 11.71
N ILE A 317 6.34 -4.08 11.01
CA ILE A 317 7.01 -5.33 11.45
C ILE A 317 8.53 -5.15 11.53
N LYS A 318 9.12 -4.44 10.57
CA LYS A 318 10.56 -4.11 10.57
C LYS A 318 10.96 -3.23 11.76
N LEU A 319 10.13 -2.27 12.16
CA LEU A 319 10.37 -1.46 13.36
C LEU A 319 10.18 -2.26 14.65
N LEU A 320 9.14 -3.08 14.73
CA LEU A 320 8.82 -3.90 15.91
C LEU A 320 9.95 -4.89 16.21
N ASN A 321 10.49 -5.53 15.18
CA ASN A 321 11.56 -6.54 15.29
C ASN A 321 12.97 -5.92 15.31
N LYS A 322 13.09 -4.59 15.30
CA LYS A 322 14.40 -3.93 15.31
C LYS A 322 15.12 -4.25 16.63
N PRO A 323 16.35 -4.79 16.60
CA PRO A 323 17.05 -5.17 17.82
C PRO A 323 17.20 -3.97 18.77
N LYS A 324 16.73 -4.12 20.01
CA LYS A 324 16.99 -3.13 21.08
C LYS A 324 18.48 -3.23 21.41
N SER A 325 19.28 -2.27 20.94
CA SER A 325 20.72 -2.22 21.25
C SER A 325 20.94 -2.27 22.76
N THR A 326 21.75 -3.23 23.22
CA THR A 326 22.14 -3.47 24.61
C THR A 326 23.20 -2.50 25.13
N THR A 327 23.70 -1.60 24.29
CA THR A 327 24.63 -0.55 24.72
C THR A 327 23.86 0.70 25.13
N SER A 328 23.89 1.00 26.43
CA SER A 328 23.67 2.33 26.99
C SER A 328 24.71 3.30 26.41
N SER A 329 24.50 3.74 25.18
CA SER A 329 25.38 4.70 24.50
C SER A 329 24.63 6.02 24.35
N ALA A 330 25.15 7.01 25.08
CA ALA A 330 24.87 8.42 24.89
C ALA A 330 25.03 8.76 23.40
N GLY A 331 23.92 8.92 22.68
CA GLY A 331 23.95 9.09 21.23
C GLY A 331 22.73 8.60 20.45
N LYS A 332 21.69 8.06 21.09
CA LYS A 332 20.38 7.96 20.40
C LYS A 332 19.96 9.38 20.03
N LYS A 333 19.86 9.69 18.73
CA LYS A 333 18.99 10.77 18.24
C LYS A 333 17.54 10.35 18.56
N THR A 334 17.14 10.46 19.81
CA THR A 334 15.73 10.42 20.21
C THR A 334 15.08 11.62 19.52
N VAL A 335 14.21 11.34 18.57
CA VAL A 335 13.39 12.38 17.94
C VAL A 335 12.48 12.90 19.03
N ARG A 336 12.77 14.10 19.53
CA ARG A 336 11.89 14.78 20.49
C ARG A 336 10.56 15.04 19.79
N ARG A 337 9.46 14.72 20.47
CA ARG A 337 8.12 14.98 19.97
C ARG A 337 7.66 16.35 20.44
N GLY A 338 6.80 17.00 19.66
CA GLY A 338 6.10 18.18 20.14
C GLY A 338 5.17 17.80 21.30
N LYS A 339 4.97 18.71 22.26
CA LYS A 339 4.08 18.50 23.41
C LYS A 339 2.69 18.01 23.00
N GLU A 340 2.09 18.68 22.03
CA GLU A 340 0.77 18.31 21.48
C GLU A 340 0.74 16.89 20.89
N SER A 341 1.78 16.50 20.15
CA SER A 341 1.93 15.14 19.63
C SER A 341 2.06 14.11 20.77
N ALA A 342 2.85 14.42 21.80
CA ALA A 342 2.97 13.55 22.97
C ALA A 342 1.64 13.41 23.75
N GLU A 343 0.92 14.51 23.94
CA GLU A 343 -0.40 14.52 24.59
C GLU A 343 -1.40 13.64 23.83
N ILE A 344 -1.57 13.86 22.52
CA ILE A 344 -2.53 13.10 21.70
C ILE A 344 -2.18 11.61 21.64
N LEU A 345 -0.90 11.26 21.50
CA LEU A 345 -0.47 9.86 21.46
C LEU A 345 -0.66 9.15 22.80
N VAL A 346 -0.39 9.84 23.92
CA VAL A 346 -0.61 9.29 25.25
C VAL A 346 -2.10 9.17 25.55
N ASP A 347 -2.91 10.17 25.23
CA ASP A 347 -4.37 10.13 25.43
C ASP A 347 -5.00 8.98 24.67
N ARG A 348 -4.60 8.81 23.41
CA ARG A 348 -5.06 7.68 22.59
C ARG A 348 -4.67 6.35 23.19
N ALA A 349 -3.44 6.22 23.70
CA ALA A 349 -3.01 4.97 24.35
C ALA A 349 -3.78 4.72 25.65
N LEU A 350 -3.96 5.75 26.49
CA LEU A 350 -4.67 5.65 27.78
C LEU A 350 -6.17 5.43 27.66
N ALA A 351 -6.76 5.65 26.49
CA ALA A 351 -8.16 5.39 26.20
C ALA A 351 -8.50 3.89 26.08
N SER A 352 -7.51 2.99 26.05
CA SER A 352 -7.78 1.55 26.03
C SER A 352 -8.32 1.06 27.39
N ASP A 353 -9.33 0.18 27.35
CA ASP A 353 -10.02 -0.34 28.55
C ASP A 353 -9.10 -1.20 29.44
N ASP A 354 -8.04 -1.71 28.84
CA ASP A 354 -6.99 -2.57 29.41
C ASP A 354 -5.93 -1.80 30.24
N ILE A 355 -6.06 -0.48 30.38
CA ILE A 355 -5.16 0.32 31.22
C ILE A 355 -5.79 0.60 32.59
N PRO A 356 -5.15 0.18 33.70
CA PRO A 356 -5.65 0.45 35.04
C PRO A 356 -5.76 1.95 35.36
N GLU A 357 -6.77 2.33 36.14
CA GLU A 357 -7.01 3.73 36.55
C GLU A 357 -5.82 4.39 37.24
N HIS A 358 -5.02 3.64 38.00
CA HIS A 358 -3.82 4.18 38.65
C HIS A 358 -2.73 4.59 37.65
N ILE A 359 -2.68 3.97 36.45
CA ILE A 359 -1.77 4.36 35.36
C ILE A 359 -2.33 5.58 34.63
N LYS A 360 -3.66 5.62 34.39
CA LYS A 360 -4.32 6.81 33.81
C LYS A 360 -4.08 8.06 34.66
N ALA A 361 -4.08 7.93 35.99
CA ALA A 361 -3.76 9.01 36.93
C ALA A 361 -2.31 9.55 36.81
N LYS A 362 -1.42 8.86 36.09
CA LYS A 362 -0.03 9.28 35.83
C LYS A 362 0.17 9.88 34.43
N ARG A 363 -0.92 10.22 33.73
CA ARG A 363 -0.93 10.84 32.40
C ARG A 363 0.18 11.86 32.17
N ASP A 364 0.29 12.89 33.01
CA ASP A 364 1.26 13.98 32.82
C ASP A 364 2.72 13.51 32.92
N SER A 365 2.99 12.50 33.76
CA SER A 365 4.31 11.89 33.87
C SER A 365 4.65 11.06 32.62
N ILE A 366 3.64 10.40 32.04
CA ILE A 366 3.81 9.65 30.78
C ILE A 366 4.09 10.62 29.63
N ILE A 367 3.33 11.71 29.53
CA ILE A 367 3.54 12.75 28.51
C ILE A 367 4.98 13.29 28.57
N SER A 368 5.46 13.66 29.76
CA SER A 368 6.82 14.20 29.91
C SER A 368 7.91 13.24 29.42
N GLU A 369 7.74 11.93 29.60
CA GLU A 369 8.70 10.93 29.10
C GLU A 369 8.58 10.70 27.58
N VAL A 370 7.35 10.77 27.03
CA VAL A 370 7.09 10.63 25.59
C VAL A 370 7.62 11.85 24.81
N GLU A 371 7.49 13.05 25.37
CA GLU A 371 8.11 14.29 24.84
C GLU A 371 9.65 14.16 24.74
N LYS A 372 10.27 13.52 25.74
CA LYS A 372 11.72 13.23 25.76
C LYS A 372 12.12 12.18 24.71
N GLY A 373 11.15 11.56 24.03
CA GLY A 373 11.37 10.64 22.91
C GLY A 373 11.33 9.16 23.30
N ARG A 374 10.81 8.81 24.48
CA ARG A 374 10.50 7.41 24.81
C ARG A 374 9.22 6.96 24.10
N SER A 375 9.06 5.67 23.79
CA SER A 375 7.78 5.19 23.25
C SER A 375 6.67 5.22 24.31
N VAL A 376 5.43 5.32 23.85
CA VAL A 376 4.27 5.36 24.76
C VAL A 376 4.17 4.04 25.54
N GLU A 377 4.32 2.90 24.85
CA GLU A 377 4.28 1.57 25.48
C GLU A 377 5.44 1.31 26.46
N GLU A 378 6.67 1.72 26.14
CA GLU A 378 7.80 1.58 27.08
C GLU A 378 7.57 2.41 28.34
N THR A 379 6.94 3.57 28.19
CA THR A 379 6.60 4.45 29.31
C THR A 379 5.48 3.85 30.15
N ILE A 380 4.40 3.36 29.54
CA ILE A 380 3.29 2.69 30.24
C ILE A 380 3.77 1.43 30.95
N SER A 381 4.60 0.62 30.29
CA SER A 381 5.16 -0.61 30.87
C SER A 381 6.06 -0.30 32.06
N LEU A 382 6.88 0.75 31.98
CA LEU A 382 7.67 1.19 33.13
C LEU A 382 6.77 1.69 34.28
N MET A 383 5.72 2.45 33.99
CA MET A 383 4.78 2.91 35.01
C MET A 383 4.08 1.71 35.70
N ARG A 384 3.69 0.69 34.93
CA ARG A 384 3.14 -0.56 35.48
C ARG A 384 4.16 -1.31 36.34
N ALA A 385 5.43 -1.34 35.96
CA ALA A 385 6.47 -2.00 36.77
C ALA A 385 6.82 -1.25 38.06
N ILE A 386 6.69 0.08 38.07
CA ILE A 386 6.99 0.91 39.25
C ILE A 386 5.81 0.97 40.22
N PHE A 387 4.58 1.00 39.70
CA PHE A 387 3.36 1.30 40.48
C PHE A 387 2.31 0.19 40.49
N GLY A 388 2.53 -0.91 39.76
CA GLY A 388 1.62 -2.06 39.67
C GLY A 388 1.92 -3.18 40.66
#